data_AF-A0A8S9BJY9-F1
#
_entry.id   AF-A0A8S9BJY9-F1
#
_cell.length_a   1.000
_cell.length_b   1.000
_cell.length_c   1.000
_cell.angle_alpha   90.00
_cell.angle_beta   90.00
_cell.angle_gamma   90.00
#
_symmetry.space_group_name_H-M   'P 1'
#
loop_
_entity.id
_entity.type
_entity.pdbx_description
1 polymer ?
#
loop_
_entity_poly.entity_id
_entity_poly.type
_entity_poly.pdbx_seq_one_letter_code
_entity_poly.pdbx_strand_id
1 'polypeptide(L)'
;MPALIHVDQGVTPVFKMWAHLLKYAISFERCAQFKKDMGGALLDDESEVDQHVVNKAIPVQNDARRYENPFKDSHNSHPVEQGLYQASKAASDHDISKFKYHRAIVLHYLETQYLDILIERNIIKQFLEGEFRVGGFSGTCDAGDLPLAMAHLGTYARAFQRHLDLPTRARMIKHRRNLKQLYDDLPRELAIKRLYDMIELETSKNLEEFGSLFRLACGDIDRQFFEILSARKKLFSCDVGKDRSCGIDPDLGSGHTTIQWIQWDTAGCGEEWDSSQASEESDSTDDNGEA
;
A
#
# COMPACT_ATOMS: atom_id res chain seq x y z
N MET A 1 14.90 36.69 -47.91
CA MET A 1 13.88 36.53 -46.86
C MET A 1 14.32 35.41 -45.94
N PRO A 2 14.57 35.63 -44.64
CA PRO A 2 14.82 34.54 -43.72
C PRO A 2 13.49 33.97 -43.21
N ALA A 3 13.39 32.65 -43.22
CA ALA A 3 12.23 31.89 -42.79
C ALA A 3 12.00 32.06 -41.29
N LEU A 4 10.75 32.39 -40.92
CA LEU A 4 10.25 32.37 -39.56
C LEU A 4 10.23 30.91 -39.08
N ILE A 5 11.14 30.56 -38.18
CA ILE A 5 11.03 29.34 -37.39
C ILE A 5 9.87 29.56 -36.43
N HIS A 6 8.74 28.90 -36.69
CA HIS A 6 7.68 28.72 -35.72
C HIS A 6 8.27 27.87 -34.58
N VAL A 7 8.67 28.53 -33.49
CA VAL A 7 8.91 27.86 -32.22
C VAL A 7 7.54 27.47 -31.71
N ASP A 8 7.15 26.22 -31.93
CA ASP A 8 6.07 25.59 -31.22
C ASP A 8 6.33 25.81 -29.72
N GLN A 9 5.49 26.61 -29.07
CA GLN A 9 5.62 26.92 -27.64
C GLN A 9 5.21 25.68 -26.84
N GLY A 10 6.05 24.65 -26.92
CA GLY A 10 5.97 23.46 -26.08
C GLY A 10 6.09 23.88 -24.63
N VAL A 11 5.15 23.38 -23.81
CA VAL A 11 5.14 23.52 -22.36
C VAL A 11 6.57 23.35 -21.83
N THR A 12 7.06 24.34 -21.09
CA THR A 12 8.46 24.39 -20.64
C THR A 12 8.79 23.10 -19.87
N PRO A 13 9.92 22.42 -20.14
CA PRO A 13 10.24 21.11 -19.54
C PRO A 13 10.10 21.04 -18.02
N VAL A 14 10.32 22.16 -17.34
CA VAL A 14 10.16 22.32 -15.88
C VAL A 14 8.72 22.16 -15.42
N PHE A 15 7.73 22.71 -16.14
CA PHE A 15 6.31 22.55 -15.78
C PHE A 15 5.86 21.10 -15.92
N LYS A 16 6.32 20.42 -16.97
CA LYS A 16 6.05 18.99 -17.16
C LYS A 16 6.68 18.16 -16.04
N MET A 17 7.94 18.44 -15.68
CA MET A 17 8.63 17.76 -14.59
C MET A 17 7.97 18.04 -13.23
N TRP A 18 7.51 19.26 -12.97
CA TRP A 18 6.73 19.62 -11.80
C TRP A 18 5.45 18.79 -11.68
N ALA A 19 4.65 18.71 -12.74
CA ALA A 19 3.42 17.93 -12.75
C ALA A 19 3.70 16.45 -12.43
N HIS A 20 4.77 15.87 -12.98
CA HIS A 20 5.13 14.49 -12.66
C HIS A 20 5.68 14.31 -11.24
N LEU A 21 6.42 15.28 -10.70
CA LEU A 21 6.89 15.23 -9.32
C LEU A 21 5.71 15.24 -8.35
N LEU A 22 4.74 16.12 -8.60
CA LEU A 22 3.52 16.21 -7.81
C LEU A 22 2.71 14.91 -7.88
N LYS A 23 2.49 14.34 -9.09
CA LYS A 23 1.80 13.05 -9.25
C LYS A 23 2.53 11.92 -8.52
N TYR A 24 3.86 11.89 -8.57
CA TYR A 24 4.66 10.91 -7.84
C TYR A 24 4.44 11.03 -6.33
N ALA A 25 4.53 12.23 -5.75
CA ALA A 25 4.30 12.41 -4.32
C ALA A 25 2.86 12.08 -3.87
N ILE A 26 1.87 12.40 -4.71
CA ILE A 26 0.45 12.12 -4.43
C ILE A 26 0.15 10.62 -4.40
N SER A 27 0.83 9.81 -5.22
CA SER A 27 0.62 8.35 -5.22
C SER A 27 0.95 7.65 -3.89
N PHE A 28 1.72 8.29 -3.00
CA PHE A 28 1.98 7.80 -1.64
C PHE A 28 0.89 8.17 -0.62
N GLU A 29 0.00 9.10 -0.95
CA GLU A 29 -1.14 9.45 -0.08
C GLU A 29 -2.35 8.58 -0.41
N ARG A 30 -3.17 8.24 0.58
CA ARG A 30 -4.40 7.45 0.40
C ARG A 30 -5.65 8.26 0.71
N CYS A 31 -5.56 9.21 1.65
CA CYS A 31 -6.64 10.10 1.98
C CYS A 31 -6.92 11.07 0.82
N ALA A 32 -8.12 10.99 0.25
CA ALA A 32 -8.53 11.85 -0.87
C ALA A 32 -8.47 13.35 -0.52
N GLN A 33 -8.84 13.72 0.70
CA GLN A 33 -8.71 15.11 1.17
C GLN A 33 -7.25 15.56 1.15
N PHE A 34 -6.33 14.74 1.65
CA PHE A 34 -4.91 15.10 1.70
C PHE A 34 -4.27 15.09 0.31
N LYS A 35 -4.69 14.20 -0.61
CA LYS A 35 -4.31 14.28 -2.03
C LYS A 35 -4.69 15.64 -2.64
N LYS A 36 -5.93 16.09 -2.40
CA LYS A 36 -6.41 17.41 -2.85
C LYS A 36 -5.61 18.54 -2.21
N ASP A 37 -5.30 18.44 -0.93
CA ASP A 37 -4.48 19.46 -0.27
C ASP A 37 -3.08 19.54 -0.89
N MET A 38 -2.46 18.41 -1.25
CA MET A 38 -1.15 18.37 -1.92
C MET A 38 -1.17 19.02 -3.31
N GLY A 39 -2.15 18.65 -4.14
CA GLY A 39 -2.14 18.98 -5.58
C GLY A 39 -3.04 20.14 -6.02
N GLY A 40 -3.97 20.60 -5.19
CA GLY A 40 -4.95 21.61 -5.56
C GLY A 40 -5.69 21.27 -6.87
N ALA A 41 -5.86 22.28 -7.73
CA ALA A 41 -6.58 22.21 -9.01
C ALA A 41 -5.98 21.28 -10.07
N LEU A 42 -4.74 20.78 -9.90
CA LEU A 42 -4.09 19.85 -10.85
C LEU A 42 -4.70 18.43 -10.80
N LEU A 43 -5.52 18.12 -9.80
CA LEU A 43 -6.21 16.84 -9.66
C LEU A 43 -7.65 16.85 -10.18
N ASP A 44 -8.23 18.02 -10.47
CA ASP A 44 -9.65 18.11 -10.87
C ASP A 44 -9.89 17.58 -12.30
N ASP A 45 -8.84 17.36 -13.10
CA ASP A 45 -8.93 16.97 -14.51
C ASP A 45 -8.76 15.45 -14.78
N GLU A 46 -8.37 14.64 -13.78
CA GLU A 46 -8.07 13.20 -13.98
C GLU A 46 -8.85 12.22 -13.07
N SER A 47 -9.76 12.70 -12.21
CA SER A 47 -10.43 11.85 -11.20
C SER A 47 -11.78 11.28 -11.62
N GLU A 48 -11.82 10.45 -12.66
CA GLU A 48 -13.03 9.64 -12.98
C GLU A 48 -12.83 8.12 -12.91
N VAL A 49 -11.65 7.62 -12.57
CA VAL A 49 -11.39 6.16 -12.65
C VAL A 49 -11.31 5.50 -11.27
N ASP A 50 -12.28 4.62 -11.00
CA ASP A 50 -12.23 3.47 -10.08
C ASP A 50 -12.41 3.64 -8.56
N GLN A 51 -13.40 4.44 -8.14
CA GLN A 51 -14.04 4.25 -6.82
C GLN A 51 -15.21 3.24 -6.82
N HIS A 52 -15.64 2.73 -7.98
CA HIS A 52 -16.86 1.91 -8.08
C HIS A 52 -16.70 0.42 -7.74
N VAL A 53 -15.50 -0.15 -7.79
CA VAL A 53 -15.31 -1.60 -7.55
C VAL A 53 -15.28 -1.93 -6.04
N VAL A 54 -14.68 -1.05 -5.23
CA VAL A 54 -14.54 -1.27 -3.78
C VAL A 54 -15.82 -0.93 -3.01
N ASN A 55 -16.57 0.08 -3.48
CA ASN A 55 -17.80 0.56 -2.83
C ASN A 55 -18.98 -0.43 -2.86
N LYS A 56 -18.95 -1.46 -3.72
CA LYS A 56 -20.01 -2.49 -3.75
C LYS A 56 -19.90 -3.50 -2.61
N ALA A 57 -18.70 -3.71 -2.06
CA ALA A 57 -18.47 -4.72 -1.01
C ALA A 57 -18.53 -4.14 0.41
N ILE A 58 -18.17 -2.86 0.59
CA ILE A 58 -18.18 -2.19 1.90
C ILE A 58 -18.75 -0.77 1.71
N PRO A 59 -19.95 -0.47 2.24
CA PRO A 59 -20.50 0.88 2.18
C PRO A 59 -19.72 1.82 3.11
N VAL A 60 -18.94 2.74 2.53
CA VAL A 60 -18.24 3.79 3.27
C VAL A 60 -19.21 4.95 3.53
N GLN A 61 -19.50 5.25 4.80
CA GLN A 61 -20.24 6.45 5.19
C GLN A 61 -19.29 7.66 5.14
N ASN A 62 -19.34 8.41 4.05
CA ASN A 62 -18.56 9.63 3.89
C ASN A 62 -19.22 10.79 4.65
N ASP A 63 -18.93 10.91 5.95
CA ASP A 63 -19.30 12.08 6.74
C ASP A 63 -18.42 13.26 6.26
N ALA A 64 -19.04 14.38 5.86
CA ALA A 64 -18.41 15.55 5.22
C ALA A 64 -17.48 16.38 6.15
N ARG A 65 -16.74 15.72 7.06
CA ARG A 65 -15.81 16.37 7.98
C ARG A 65 -14.50 16.67 7.25
N ARG A 66 -14.16 17.95 7.12
CA ARG A 66 -12.80 18.36 6.74
C ARG A 66 -11.86 18.10 7.92
N TYR A 67 -10.87 17.27 7.70
CA TYR A 67 -9.77 17.05 8.64
C TYR A 67 -8.64 18.03 8.37
N GLU A 68 -8.03 18.56 9.42
CA GLU A 68 -6.79 19.32 9.31
C GLU A 68 -5.67 18.40 8.81
N ASN A 69 -4.95 18.85 7.79
CA ASN A 69 -3.89 18.05 7.19
C ASN A 69 -2.64 18.05 8.08
N PRO A 70 -2.27 16.92 8.70
CA PRO A 70 -1.16 16.89 9.66
C PRO A 70 0.21 17.09 9.01
N PHE A 71 0.29 16.95 7.69
CA PHE A 71 1.53 17.11 6.93
C PHE A 71 1.79 18.58 6.55
N LYS A 72 0.79 19.45 6.68
CA LYS A 72 0.89 20.87 6.35
C LYS A 72 0.84 21.74 7.61
N ASP A 73 1.86 22.58 7.76
CA ASP A 73 1.99 23.55 8.85
C ASP A 73 2.77 24.77 8.35
N SER A 74 2.45 25.97 8.84
CA SER A 74 3.07 27.21 8.37
C SER A 74 4.58 27.30 8.66
N HIS A 75 5.09 26.53 9.63
CA HIS A 75 6.49 26.61 10.07
C HIS A 75 7.24 25.29 9.95
N ASN A 76 6.56 24.16 10.17
CA ASN A 76 7.18 22.84 10.23
C ASN A 76 6.39 21.82 9.40
N SER A 77 6.06 22.17 8.16
CA SER A 77 5.48 21.23 7.20
C SER A 77 6.37 19.99 7.01
N HIS A 78 5.73 18.86 6.76
CA HIS A 78 6.41 17.62 6.44
C HIS A 78 7.41 17.83 5.27
N PRO A 79 8.59 17.17 5.25
CA PRO A 79 9.64 17.46 4.26
C PRO A 79 9.16 17.35 2.81
N VAL A 80 8.28 16.40 2.51
CA VAL A 80 7.65 16.27 1.18
C VAL A 80 6.80 17.49 0.84
N GLU A 81 5.94 17.95 1.75
CA GLU A 81 5.05 19.10 1.51
C GLU A 81 5.84 20.40 1.35
N GLN A 82 6.86 20.60 2.18
CA GLN A 82 7.77 21.73 2.08
C GLN A 82 8.57 21.69 0.77
N GLY A 83 9.12 20.52 0.41
CA GLY A 83 9.86 20.33 -0.83
C GLY A 83 9.00 20.58 -2.08
N LEU A 84 7.77 20.08 -2.10
CA LEU A 84 6.80 20.33 -3.17
C LEU A 84 6.46 21.83 -3.28
N TYR A 85 6.23 22.51 -2.16
CA TYR A 85 5.96 23.95 -2.15
C TYR A 85 7.12 24.76 -2.77
N GLN A 86 8.35 24.44 -2.38
CA GLN A 86 9.52 25.14 -2.91
C GLN A 86 9.82 24.78 -4.37
N ALA A 87 9.60 23.52 -4.76
CA ALA A 87 9.71 23.10 -6.15
C ALA A 87 8.67 23.81 -7.04
N SER A 88 7.43 23.96 -6.56
CA SER A 88 6.37 24.71 -7.28
C SER A 88 6.76 26.17 -7.53
N LYS A 89 7.32 26.85 -6.52
CA LYS A 89 7.86 28.20 -6.68
C LYS A 89 8.97 28.26 -7.71
N ALA A 90 9.97 27.39 -7.58
CA ALA A 90 11.09 27.34 -8.53
C ALA A 90 10.62 27.04 -9.97
N ALA A 91 9.61 26.18 -10.14
CA ALA A 91 9.01 25.91 -11.44
C ALA A 91 8.32 27.15 -12.03
N SER A 92 7.60 27.91 -11.20
CA SER A 92 6.94 29.16 -11.59
C SER A 92 7.95 30.25 -11.96
N ASP A 93 9.08 30.30 -11.25
CA ASP A 93 10.19 31.23 -11.50
C ASP A 93 11.10 30.78 -12.66
N HIS A 94 10.84 29.60 -13.26
CA HIS A 94 11.70 28.95 -14.26
C HIS A 94 13.15 28.68 -13.79
N ASP A 95 13.38 28.58 -12.48
CA ASP A 95 14.68 28.27 -11.88
C ASP A 95 14.90 26.75 -11.84
N ILE A 96 15.49 26.21 -12.90
CA ILE A 96 15.75 24.77 -13.08
C ILE A 96 16.62 24.21 -11.96
N SER A 97 17.68 24.93 -11.58
CA SER A 97 18.65 24.47 -10.59
C SER A 97 18.00 24.33 -9.22
N LYS A 98 17.24 25.35 -8.80
CA LYS A 98 16.49 25.33 -7.54
C LYS A 98 15.35 24.31 -7.58
N PHE A 99 14.67 24.16 -8.72
CA PHE A 99 13.67 23.13 -8.90
C PHE A 99 14.27 21.73 -8.69
N LYS A 100 15.38 21.40 -9.37
CA LYS A 100 16.05 20.10 -9.24
C LYS A 100 16.53 19.84 -7.81
N TYR A 101 17.03 20.86 -7.12
CA TYR A 101 17.41 20.76 -5.71
C TYR A 101 16.23 20.36 -4.82
N HIS A 102 15.08 21.05 -4.91
CA HIS A 102 13.91 20.71 -4.11
C HIS A 102 13.25 19.39 -4.53
N ARG A 103 13.27 19.07 -5.83
CA ARG A 103 12.91 17.75 -6.34
C ARG A 103 13.73 16.65 -5.69
N ALA A 104 15.05 16.81 -5.60
CA ALA A 104 15.94 15.82 -4.99
C ALA A 104 15.60 15.58 -3.50
N ILE A 105 15.23 16.63 -2.76
CA ILE A 105 14.76 16.51 -1.36
C ILE A 105 13.50 15.64 -1.27
N VAL A 106 12.49 15.94 -2.11
CA VAL A 106 11.23 15.16 -2.15
C VAL A 106 11.53 13.71 -2.51
N LEU A 107 12.34 13.49 -3.54
CA LEU A 107 12.72 12.16 -4.00
C LEU A 107 13.45 11.37 -2.93
N HIS A 108 14.44 11.96 -2.25
CA HIS A 108 15.20 11.27 -1.21
C HIS A 108 14.30 10.77 -0.07
N TYR A 109 13.32 11.58 0.33
CA TYR A 109 12.36 11.19 1.37
C TYR A 109 11.44 10.05 0.92
N LEU A 110 10.89 10.15 -0.30
CA LEU A 110 9.99 9.14 -0.83
C LEU A 110 10.72 7.85 -1.24
N GLU A 111 12.01 7.92 -1.54
CA GLU A 111 12.81 6.75 -1.93
C GLU A 111 12.90 5.73 -0.81
N THR A 112 13.11 6.17 0.44
CA THR A 112 13.16 5.25 1.58
C THR A 112 11.86 4.46 1.69
N GLN A 113 10.71 5.14 1.57
CA GLN A 113 9.41 4.50 1.59
C GLN A 113 9.19 3.58 0.37
N TYR A 114 9.64 3.99 -0.83
CA TYR A 114 9.56 3.18 -2.03
C TYR A 114 10.34 1.87 -1.91
N LEU A 115 11.54 1.91 -1.30
CA LEU A 115 12.35 0.74 -1.03
C LEU A 115 11.67 -0.22 -0.05
N ASP A 116 11.09 0.28 1.04
CA ASP A 116 10.31 -0.52 1.99
C ASP A 116 9.15 -1.23 1.27
N ILE A 117 8.42 -0.50 0.41
CA ILE A 117 7.32 -1.06 -0.39
C ILE A 117 7.82 -2.17 -1.31
N LEU A 118 8.94 -1.97 -2.01
CA LEU A 118 9.51 -2.98 -2.90
C LEU A 118 9.91 -4.26 -2.15
N ILE A 119 10.54 -4.11 -0.99
CA ILE A 119 10.95 -5.24 -0.14
C ILE A 119 9.73 -6.04 0.29
N GLU A 120 8.76 -5.39 0.92
CA GLU A 120 7.56 -6.07 1.44
C GLU A 120 6.69 -6.64 0.34
N ARG A 121 6.62 -5.98 -0.83
CA ARG A 121 5.95 -6.52 -2.01
C ARG A 121 6.58 -7.83 -2.47
N ASN A 122 7.90 -7.90 -2.52
CA ASN A 122 8.60 -9.12 -2.93
C ASN A 122 8.39 -10.24 -1.91
N ILE A 123 8.38 -9.92 -0.62
CA ILE A 123 8.10 -10.90 0.44
C ILE A 123 6.69 -11.49 0.29
N ILE A 124 5.65 -10.65 0.17
CA ILE A 124 4.27 -11.17 0.02
C ILE A 124 4.06 -11.87 -1.32
N LYS A 125 4.72 -11.42 -2.39
CA LYS A 125 4.68 -12.09 -3.70
C LYS A 125 5.28 -13.50 -3.60
N GLN A 126 6.45 -13.63 -2.98
CA GLN A 126 7.09 -14.92 -2.74
C GLN A 126 6.22 -15.83 -1.86
N PHE A 127 5.54 -15.29 -0.85
CA PHE A 127 4.57 -16.04 -0.06
C PHE A 127 3.42 -16.56 -0.94
N LEU A 128 2.84 -15.71 -1.78
CA LEU A 128 1.70 -16.05 -2.66
C LEU A 128 2.07 -16.87 -3.89
N GLU A 129 3.34 -16.92 -4.26
CA GLU A 129 3.87 -17.83 -5.29
C GLU A 129 4.38 -19.15 -4.67
N GLY A 130 4.32 -19.26 -3.33
CA GLY A 130 4.74 -20.42 -2.57
C GLY A 130 6.26 -20.63 -2.56
N GLU A 131 7.06 -19.57 -2.65
CA GLU A 131 8.53 -19.63 -2.66
C GLU A 131 9.15 -19.68 -1.24
N PHE A 132 8.44 -19.24 -0.19
CA PHE A 132 8.84 -19.44 1.21
C PHE A 132 8.53 -20.88 1.65
N ARG A 133 9.42 -21.84 1.35
CA ARG A 133 9.21 -23.26 1.71
C ARG A 133 10.20 -23.75 2.76
N VAL A 134 9.76 -23.77 4.01
CA VAL A 134 10.22 -24.76 5.00
C VAL A 134 9.05 -25.70 5.24
N GLY A 135 9.13 -26.94 4.77
CA GLY A 135 8.19 -28.01 5.16
C GLY A 135 7.15 -28.48 4.13
N GLY A 136 7.05 -27.87 2.94
CA GLY A 136 6.26 -28.41 1.83
C GLY A 136 4.75 -28.18 1.95
N PHE A 137 4.27 -27.07 1.38
CA PHE A 137 2.84 -26.89 1.10
C PHE A 137 2.49 -27.30 -0.33
N SER A 138 1.34 -27.97 -0.46
CA SER A 138 0.77 -28.50 -1.69
C SER A 138 -0.07 -27.46 -2.44
N GLY A 139 0.49 -26.33 -2.88
CA GLY A 139 -0.21 -25.39 -3.79
C GLY A 139 -1.55 -24.80 -3.30
N THR A 140 -1.94 -25.07 -2.06
CA THR A 140 -3.20 -24.71 -1.41
C THR A 140 -2.88 -24.13 -0.04
N CYS A 141 -3.57 -23.06 0.34
CA CYS A 141 -3.51 -22.49 1.69
C CYS A 141 -4.62 -23.10 2.54
N ASP A 142 -4.32 -23.52 3.77
CA ASP A 142 -5.33 -24.00 4.72
C ASP A 142 -5.59 -22.99 5.87
N ALA A 143 -6.46 -23.36 6.82
CA ALA A 143 -6.81 -22.50 7.94
C ALA A 143 -5.63 -22.18 8.89
N GLY A 144 -4.61 -23.05 8.94
CA GLY A 144 -3.41 -22.85 9.75
C GLY A 144 -2.48 -21.75 9.21
N ASP A 145 -2.56 -21.47 7.91
CA ASP A 145 -1.75 -20.45 7.25
C ASP A 145 -2.31 -19.02 7.37
N LEU A 146 -3.59 -18.85 7.77
CA LEU A 146 -4.25 -17.54 7.78
C LEU A 146 -3.51 -16.50 8.64
N PRO A 147 -3.01 -16.81 9.85
CA PRO A 147 -2.24 -15.86 10.65
C PRO A 147 -0.95 -15.41 9.95
N LEU A 148 -0.28 -16.32 9.23
CA LEU A 148 0.94 -16.01 8.49
C LEU A 148 0.62 -15.13 7.26
N ALA A 149 -0.45 -15.44 6.53
CA ALA A 149 -0.94 -14.60 5.44
C ALA A 149 -1.25 -13.18 5.92
N MET A 150 -1.92 -13.05 7.08
CA MET A 150 -2.20 -11.76 7.70
C MET A 150 -0.96 -11.02 8.17
N ALA A 151 0.06 -11.72 8.66
CA ALA A 151 1.34 -11.11 9.01
C ALA A 151 1.98 -10.44 7.77
N HIS A 152 2.05 -11.15 6.64
CA HIS A 152 2.58 -10.62 5.38
C HIS A 152 1.74 -9.46 4.83
N LEU A 153 0.41 -9.58 4.83
CA LEU A 153 -0.48 -8.48 4.44
C LEU A 153 -0.28 -7.25 5.34
N GLY A 154 -0.15 -7.47 6.66
CA GLY A 154 0.04 -6.40 7.63
C GLY A 154 1.40 -5.69 7.52
N THR A 155 2.48 -6.37 7.15
CA THR A 155 3.77 -5.71 6.87
C THR A 155 3.74 -4.98 5.53
N TYR A 156 3.16 -5.61 4.50
CA TYR A 156 3.01 -4.99 3.19
C TYR A 156 2.16 -3.72 3.22
N ALA A 157 1.02 -3.74 3.92
CA ALA A 157 0.21 -2.54 4.12
C ALA A 157 0.95 -1.43 4.89
N ARG A 158 1.78 -1.80 5.87
CA ARG A 158 2.55 -0.84 6.67
C ARG A 158 3.62 -0.11 5.88
N ALA A 159 4.22 -0.73 4.87
CA ALA A 159 5.22 -0.08 4.02
C ALA A 159 4.68 1.18 3.30
N PHE A 160 3.36 1.27 3.11
CA PHE A 160 2.70 2.45 2.51
C PHE A 160 2.39 3.56 3.52
N GLN A 161 2.67 3.37 4.81
CA GLN A 161 2.56 4.45 5.78
C GLN A 161 3.67 5.46 5.54
N ARG A 162 3.29 6.74 5.41
CA ARG A 162 4.26 7.83 5.27
C ARG A 162 5.22 7.80 6.46
N HIS A 163 6.52 7.85 6.16
CA HIS A 163 7.51 8.16 7.18
C HIS A 163 7.19 9.55 7.76
N LEU A 164 7.44 9.72 9.06
CA LEU A 164 7.07 10.93 9.78
C LEU A 164 8.32 11.55 10.39
N ASP A 165 8.59 12.81 10.06
CA ASP A 165 9.52 13.61 10.84
C ASP A 165 8.94 13.93 12.23
N LEU A 166 9.81 14.32 13.16
CA LEU A 166 9.42 14.54 14.55
C LEU A 166 8.29 15.59 14.72
N PRO A 167 8.31 16.74 14.02
CA PRO A 167 7.21 17.70 14.07
C PRO A 167 5.88 17.12 13.57
N THR A 168 5.87 16.42 12.43
CA THR A 168 4.64 15.79 11.91
C THR A 168 4.12 14.72 12.86
N ARG A 169 5.01 13.90 13.43
CA ARG A 169 4.64 12.90 14.42
C ARG A 169 3.99 13.54 15.65
N ALA A 170 4.51 14.66 16.16
CA ALA A 170 3.92 15.38 17.28
C ALA A 170 2.50 15.88 16.95
N ARG A 171 2.27 16.41 15.73
CA ARG A 171 0.93 16.80 15.27
C ARG A 171 -0.01 15.60 15.13
N MET A 172 0.46 14.50 14.56
CA MET A 172 -0.34 13.28 14.46
C MET A 172 -0.75 12.74 15.83
N ILE A 173 0.10 12.86 16.85
CA ILE A 173 -0.27 12.50 18.24
C ILE A 173 -1.38 13.41 18.75
N LYS A 174 -1.27 14.73 18.55
CA LYS A 174 -2.29 15.71 18.96
C LYS A 174 -3.66 15.43 18.34
N HIS A 175 -3.69 15.00 17.07
CA HIS A 175 -4.92 14.74 16.32
C HIS A 175 -5.22 13.24 16.15
N ARG A 176 -4.59 12.37 16.97
CA ARG A 176 -4.56 10.91 16.78
C ARG A 176 -5.93 10.31 16.62
N ARG A 177 -6.90 10.68 17.46
CA ARG A 177 -8.25 10.09 17.42
C ARG A 177 -8.94 10.33 16.07
N ASN A 178 -8.90 11.57 15.60
CA ASN A 178 -9.57 11.98 14.37
C ASN A 178 -8.89 11.39 13.14
N LEU A 179 -7.55 11.43 13.09
CA LEU A 179 -6.79 10.87 11.97
C LEU A 179 -6.85 9.35 11.95
N LYS A 180 -6.80 8.69 13.11
CA LYS A 180 -6.99 7.24 13.20
C LYS A 180 -8.34 6.85 12.64
N GLN A 181 -9.43 7.53 13.05
CA GLN A 181 -10.75 7.26 12.49
C GLN A 181 -10.78 7.44 10.96
N LEU A 182 -10.23 8.54 10.46
CA LEU A 182 -10.17 8.81 9.02
C LEU A 182 -9.47 7.69 8.21
N TYR A 183 -8.36 7.17 8.71
CA TYR A 183 -7.64 6.08 8.04
C TYR A 183 -8.30 4.71 8.29
N ASP A 184 -8.81 4.45 9.49
CA ASP A 184 -9.51 3.19 9.84
C ASP A 184 -10.77 2.97 8.99
N ASP A 185 -11.43 4.06 8.57
CA ASP A 185 -12.64 4.03 7.73
C ASP A 185 -12.33 3.85 6.23
N LEU A 186 -11.04 3.80 5.84
CA LEU A 186 -10.67 3.52 4.45
C LEU A 186 -10.92 2.05 4.09
N PRO A 187 -11.25 1.74 2.82
CA PRO A 187 -11.65 0.39 2.46
C PRO A 187 -10.60 -0.70 2.73
N ARG A 188 -9.31 -0.39 2.56
CA ARG A 188 -8.21 -1.31 2.84
C ARG A 188 -8.19 -1.68 4.33
N GLU A 189 -8.28 -0.69 5.21
CA GLU A 189 -8.31 -0.86 6.66
C GLU A 189 -9.55 -1.65 7.10
N LEU A 190 -10.71 -1.38 6.52
CA LEU A 190 -11.94 -2.13 6.79
C LEU A 190 -11.81 -3.60 6.36
N ALA A 191 -11.21 -3.87 5.19
CA ALA A 191 -10.98 -5.24 4.72
C ALA A 191 -9.96 -5.97 5.61
N ILE A 192 -8.84 -5.34 5.95
CA ILE A 192 -7.82 -5.91 6.86
C ILE A 192 -8.42 -6.20 8.23
N LYS A 193 -9.21 -5.27 8.78
CA LYS A 193 -9.89 -5.45 10.07
C LYS A 193 -10.82 -6.66 10.02
N ARG A 194 -11.63 -6.79 8.97
CA ARG A 194 -12.54 -7.93 8.81
C ARG A 194 -11.79 -9.26 8.73
N LEU A 195 -10.62 -9.29 8.07
CA LEU A 195 -9.78 -10.49 8.04
C LEU A 195 -9.24 -10.86 9.43
N TYR A 196 -8.83 -9.89 10.25
CA TYR A 196 -8.45 -10.14 11.64
C TYR A 196 -9.62 -10.68 12.46
N ASP A 197 -10.80 -10.06 12.36
CA ASP A 197 -12.02 -10.52 13.04
C ASP A 197 -12.35 -11.98 12.65
N MET A 198 -12.14 -12.38 11.39
CA MET A 198 -12.36 -13.76 10.93
C MET A 198 -11.44 -14.78 11.59
N ILE A 199 -10.17 -14.41 11.83
CA ILE A 199 -9.19 -15.27 12.51
C ILE A 199 -9.50 -15.34 14.01
N GLU A 200 -9.70 -14.18 14.66
CA GLU A 200 -9.91 -14.09 16.11
C GLU A 200 -11.20 -14.78 16.57
N LEU A 201 -12.26 -14.70 15.78
CA LEU A 201 -13.55 -15.31 16.09
C LEU A 201 -13.67 -16.77 15.65
N GLU A 202 -12.59 -17.37 15.12
CA GLU A 202 -12.57 -18.72 14.54
C GLU A 202 -13.71 -18.96 13.52
N THR A 203 -14.15 -17.89 12.85
CA THR A 203 -15.11 -17.96 11.73
C THR A 203 -14.42 -18.32 10.41
N SER A 204 -13.13 -18.66 10.48
CA SER A 204 -12.22 -19.13 9.41
C SER A 204 -12.70 -20.37 8.66
N LYS A 205 -13.84 -20.96 9.04
CA LYS A 205 -14.54 -22.00 8.25
C LYS A 205 -14.96 -21.52 6.86
N ASN A 206 -15.04 -20.20 6.63
CA ASN A 206 -15.28 -19.62 5.30
C ASN A 206 -13.97 -19.14 4.64
N LEU A 207 -13.13 -20.09 4.23
CA LEU A 207 -11.87 -19.82 3.53
C LEU A 207 -12.08 -19.08 2.19
N GLU A 208 -13.22 -19.28 1.53
CA GLU A 208 -13.57 -18.58 0.30
C GLU A 208 -13.75 -17.07 0.55
N GLU A 209 -14.51 -16.71 1.58
CA GLU A 209 -14.69 -15.31 1.99
C GLU A 209 -13.39 -14.68 2.45
N PHE A 210 -12.57 -15.42 3.22
CA PHE A 210 -11.25 -14.96 3.63
C PHE A 210 -10.38 -14.66 2.39
N GLY A 211 -10.26 -15.62 1.47
CA GLY A 211 -9.48 -15.46 0.25
C GLY A 211 -9.98 -14.33 -0.65
N SER A 212 -11.28 -14.06 -0.67
CA SER A 212 -11.88 -12.92 -1.38
C SER A 212 -11.47 -11.58 -0.75
N LEU A 213 -11.63 -11.43 0.57
CA LEU A 213 -11.24 -10.21 1.30
C LEU A 213 -9.73 -9.98 1.30
N PHE A 214 -8.94 -11.04 1.39
CA PHE A 214 -7.48 -10.98 1.33
C PHE A 214 -7.02 -10.47 -0.04
N ARG A 215 -7.58 -11.00 -1.13
CA ARG A 215 -7.32 -10.52 -2.49
C ARG A 215 -7.75 -9.06 -2.68
N LEU A 216 -8.88 -8.66 -2.09
CA LEU A 216 -9.33 -7.27 -2.14
C LEU A 216 -8.32 -6.34 -1.46
N ALA A 217 -7.88 -6.66 -0.24
CA ALA A 217 -6.93 -5.86 0.51
C ALA A 217 -5.56 -5.79 -0.19
N CYS A 218 -4.99 -6.94 -0.55
CA CYS A 218 -3.72 -7.00 -1.28
C CYS A 218 -3.81 -6.32 -2.65
N GLY A 219 -4.91 -6.49 -3.38
CA GLY A 219 -5.13 -5.85 -4.67
C GLY A 219 -5.21 -4.33 -4.59
N ASP A 220 -5.81 -3.77 -3.53
CA ASP A 220 -5.79 -2.33 -3.28
C ASP A 220 -4.37 -1.81 -3.00
N ILE A 221 -3.57 -2.57 -2.24
CA ILE A 221 -2.17 -2.23 -1.95
C ILE A 221 -1.32 -2.29 -3.23
N ASP A 222 -1.44 -3.36 -4.02
CA ASP A 222 -0.68 -3.55 -5.25
C ASP A 222 -1.08 -2.53 -6.34
N ARG A 223 -2.35 -2.13 -6.39
CA ARG A 223 -2.80 -1.00 -7.23
C ARG A 223 -2.03 0.28 -6.89
N GLN A 224 -1.93 0.63 -5.61
CA GLN A 224 -1.17 1.80 -5.19
C GLN A 224 0.33 1.66 -5.54
N PHE A 225 0.92 0.47 -5.42
CA PHE A 225 2.28 0.23 -5.88
C PHE A 225 2.46 0.55 -7.36
N PHE A 226 1.55 0.10 -8.23
CA PHE A 226 1.63 0.40 -9.66
C PHE A 226 1.37 1.87 -9.99
N GLU A 227 0.53 2.57 -9.22
CA GLU A 227 0.39 4.03 -9.32
C GLU A 227 1.74 4.73 -9.04
N ILE A 228 2.42 4.34 -7.96
CA ILE A 228 3.76 4.85 -7.59
C ILE A 228 4.77 4.56 -8.70
N LEU A 229 4.84 3.30 -9.16
CA LEU A 229 5.78 2.88 -10.21
C LEU A 229 5.54 3.62 -11.53
N SER A 230 4.28 3.80 -11.93
CA SER A 230 3.90 4.54 -13.13
C SER A 230 4.27 6.03 -13.03
N ALA A 231 3.98 6.66 -11.89
CA ALA A 231 4.33 8.06 -11.65
C ALA A 231 5.86 8.26 -11.60
N ARG A 232 6.60 7.31 -11.00
CA ARG A 232 8.07 7.28 -11.00
C ARG A 232 8.64 7.28 -12.42
N LYS A 233 8.20 6.35 -13.27
CA LYS A 233 8.62 6.25 -14.67
C LYS A 233 8.39 7.56 -15.42
N LYS A 234 7.21 8.17 -15.25
CA LYS A 234 6.88 9.46 -15.88
C LYS A 234 7.78 10.59 -15.38
N LEU A 235 8.05 10.66 -14.07
CA LEU A 235 8.93 11.67 -13.48
C LEU A 235 10.35 11.61 -14.06
N PHE A 236 10.96 10.42 -14.09
CA PHE A 236 12.31 10.26 -14.62
C PHE A 236 12.40 10.37 -16.14
N SER A 237 11.30 10.16 -16.88
CA SER A 237 11.26 10.40 -18.33
C SER A 237 11.50 11.86 -18.74
N CYS A 238 11.37 12.80 -17.79
CA CYS A 238 11.64 14.22 -18.03
C CYS A 238 13.10 14.61 -17.82
N ASP A 239 13.93 13.73 -17.25
CA ASP A 239 15.36 14.03 -17.08
C ASP A 239 16.08 13.92 -18.44
N VAL A 240 16.53 15.07 -18.95
CA VAL A 240 17.35 15.13 -20.17
C VAL A 240 18.83 15.01 -19.79
N GLY A 241 19.52 14.02 -20.34
CA GLY A 241 20.94 13.78 -20.11
C GLY A 241 21.24 12.97 -18.84
N LYS A 242 22.50 13.01 -18.37
CA LYS A 242 22.97 12.22 -17.22
C LYS A 242 22.79 12.91 -15.86
N ASP A 243 22.56 14.23 -15.84
CA ASP A 243 22.38 14.98 -14.58
C ASP A 243 20.91 15.01 -14.15
N ARG A 244 20.56 14.05 -13.28
CA ARG A 244 19.26 13.98 -12.59
C ARG A 244 19.27 14.73 -11.26
N SER A 245 20.45 15.20 -10.82
CA SER A 245 20.70 15.80 -9.52
C SER A 245 20.26 14.94 -8.31
N CYS A 246 20.08 13.63 -8.51
CA CYS A 246 19.85 12.62 -7.49
C CYS A 246 20.50 11.28 -7.89
N GLY A 247 21.06 10.55 -6.93
CA GLY A 247 21.68 9.23 -7.14
C GLY A 247 20.68 8.06 -7.16
N ILE A 248 19.45 8.32 -7.60
CA ILE A 248 18.34 7.35 -7.56
C ILE A 248 18.25 6.62 -8.91
N ASP A 249 18.09 5.29 -8.85
CA ASP A 249 17.88 4.46 -10.03
C ASP A 249 16.43 4.62 -10.54
N PRO A 250 16.23 5.18 -11.75
CA PRO A 250 14.90 5.40 -12.32
C PRO A 250 14.20 4.08 -12.69
N ASP A 251 14.98 3.04 -13.01
CA ASP A 251 14.47 1.78 -13.52
C ASP A 251 14.23 0.76 -12.41
N LEU A 252 14.60 1.10 -11.17
CA LEU A 252 14.37 0.27 -9.99
C LEU A 252 12.90 -0.13 -9.89
N GLY A 253 12.65 -1.42 -9.94
CA GLY A 253 11.31 -2.00 -9.85
C GLY A 253 10.51 -2.04 -11.17
N SER A 254 11.10 -1.64 -12.30
CA SER A 254 10.39 -1.57 -13.59
C SER A 254 9.92 -2.90 -14.16
N GLY A 255 10.50 -4.02 -13.71
CA GLY A 255 10.17 -5.39 -14.15
C GLY A 255 9.10 -6.11 -13.31
N HIS A 256 8.47 -5.45 -12.33
CA HIS A 256 7.44 -6.09 -11.51
C HIS A 256 6.15 -6.30 -12.29
N THR A 257 5.56 -7.48 -12.09
CA THR A 257 4.26 -7.90 -12.62
C THR A 257 3.24 -8.02 -11.50
N THR A 258 1.94 -8.02 -11.85
CA THR A 258 0.85 -8.31 -10.91
C THR A 258 1.10 -9.62 -10.18
N ILE A 259 0.74 -9.66 -8.89
CA ILE A 259 0.88 -10.84 -8.04
C ILE A 259 -0.01 -11.98 -8.58
N GLN A 260 0.55 -13.18 -8.68
CA GLN A 260 -0.21 -14.40 -8.95
C GLN A 260 -0.75 -14.97 -7.62
N TRP A 261 -1.99 -15.45 -7.63
CA TRP A 261 -2.69 -15.85 -6.41
C TRP A 261 -2.71 -17.37 -6.24
N ILE A 262 -2.36 -17.85 -5.04
CA ILE A 262 -2.67 -19.21 -4.60
C ILE A 262 -4.19 -19.46 -4.53
N GLN A 263 -4.58 -20.73 -4.66
CA GLN A 263 -5.94 -21.18 -4.34
C GLN A 263 -6.06 -21.46 -2.84
N TRP A 264 -7.19 -21.06 -2.26
CA TRP A 264 -7.56 -21.35 -0.87
C TRP A 264 -8.48 -22.57 -0.94
N ASP A 265 -8.04 -23.73 -0.44
CA ASP A 265 -8.80 -24.97 -0.58
C ASP A 265 -9.47 -25.35 0.74
N THR A 266 -10.76 -25.67 0.67
CA THR A 266 -11.57 -26.10 1.81
C THR A 266 -11.43 -27.60 2.12
N ALA A 267 -10.77 -28.36 1.26
CA ALA A 267 -10.74 -29.82 1.31
C ALA A 267 -9.96 -30.44 2.49
N GLY A 268 -9.21 -29.64 3.28
CA GLY A 268 -8.36 -30.15 4.37
C GLY A 268 -8.97 -30.15 5.79
N CYS A 269 -10.11 -29.49 6.02
CA CYS A 269 -10.69 -29.37 7.37
C CYS A 269 -11.75 -30.44 7.70
N GLY A 270 -11.56 -31.65 7.20
CA GLY A 270 -12.53 -32.75 7.33
C GLY A 270 -11.89 -34.12 7.47
N GLU A 271 -10.85 -34.28 8.28
CA GLU A 271 -10.59 -35.60 8.85
C GLU A 271 -11.43 -35.70 10.13
N GLU A 272 -12.54 -36.44 10.01
CA GLU A 272 -13.28 -36.98 11.15
C GLU A 272 -12.28 -37.62 12.11
N TRP A 273 -12.21 -37.10 13.33
CA TRP A 273 -11.55 -37.81 14.42
C TRP A 273 -12.43 -39.02 14.72
N ASP A 274 -12.12 -40.13 14.06
CA ASP A 274 -12.78 -41.42 14.26
C ASP A 274 -12.61 -41.80 15.73
N SER A 275 -13.65 -41.54 16.52
CA SER A 275 -13.71 -41.80 17.95
C SER A 275 -13.91 -43.29 18.26
N SER A 276 -13.65 -44.18 17.30
CA SER A 276 -13.92 -45.60 17.39
C SER A 276 -12.79 -46.44 18.00
N GLN A 277 -11.77 -45.82 18.62
CA GLN A 277 -10.73 -46.56 19.36
C GLN A 277 -10.58 -46.04 20.79
N ALA A 278 -11.63 -46.16 21.59
CA ALA A 278 -11.53 -46.09 23.05
C ALA A 278 -12.63 -46.92 23.72
N SER A 279 -12.73 -48.20 23.38
CA SER A 279 -13.48 -49.16 24.18
C SER A 279 -13.12 -50.58 23.76
N GLU A 280 -12.03 -51.10 24.32
CA GLU A 280 -11.82 -52.55 24.52
C GLU A 280 -10.56 -52.72 25.38
N GLU A 281 -10.69 -52.59 26.70
CA GLU A 281 -10.01 -53.52 27.58
C GLU A 281 -10.93 -53.86 28.76
N SER A 282 -11.26 -55.13 28.76
CA SER A 282 -12.26 -55.88 29.51
C SER A 282 -12.10 -55.82 31.02
N ASP A 283 -13.22 -55.55 31.69
CA ASP A 283 -13.51 -55.99 33.04
C ASP A 283 -14.37 -57.26 32.96
N SER A 284 -13.86 -58.38 33.50
CA SER A 284 -14.68 -59.45 34.09
C SER A 284 -13.81 -60.53 34.76
N THR A 285 -13.99 -60.66 36.08
CA THR A 285 -14.22 -61.92 36.85
C THR A 285 -13.15 -63.02 36.82
N ASP A 286 -12.82 -63.76 37.88
CA ASP A 286 -13.35 -63.93 39.23
C ASP A 286 -12.29 -64.65 40.09
N ASP A 287 -12.37 -64.38 41.39
CA ASP A 287 -12.38 -65.34 42.51
C ASP A 287 -11.80 -66.76 42.31
N ASN A 288 -10.81 -67.12 43.12
CA ASN A 288 -10.72 -68.45 43.76
C ASN A 288 -9.78 -68.39 44.97
N GLY A 289 -10.37 -68.57 46.15
CA GLY A 289 -9.67 -68.84 47.40
C GLY A 289 -9.35 -70.32 47.62
N GLU A 290 -8.74 -70.56 48.80
CA GLU A 290 -8.31 -71.84 49.43
C GLU A 290 -7.03 -72.46 48.84
N ALA A 291 -5.99 -72.78 49.62
CA ALA A 291 -5.93 -73.30 51.01
C ALA A 291 -4.69 -72.80 51.78
#